data_AF-A0A0G0XSU4-F1
#
_entry.id   AF-A0A0G0XSU4-F1
#
_cell.length_a   1.000
_cell.length_b   1.000
_cell.length_c   1.000
_cell.angle_alpha   90.00
_cell.angle_beta   90.00
_cell.angle_gamma   90.00
#
_symmetry.space_group_name_H-M   'P 1'
#
loop_
_entity.id
_entity.type
_entity.pdbx_description
1 polymer ?
#
loop_
_entity_poly.entity_id
_entity_poly.type
_entity_poly.pdbx_seq_one_letter_code
_entity_poly.pdbx_strand_id
1 'polypeptide(L)'
;MSKRKMVLVCLALCFSWIVLLVALFKLKNYVKSAEQEIEMLDRKATIIEKVIFPETMPIPSATNPLERIYDRLKLGMEREKALAIVEEEYPLQNNKNHYSWERNAGGEYVWRWKWEKEIDQDITESAKLTITFTREGDCIMCKVANAVYEYANDAVTVRQGLR
;
A
#
# COMPACT_ATOMS: atom_id res chain seq x y z
N MET A 1 50.48 -27.24 -47.99
CA MET A 1 50.00 -27.34 -46.59
C MET A 1 49.21 -28.64 -46.44
N SER A 2 49.54 -29.51 -45.47
CA SER A 2 48.89 -30.85 -45.36
C SER A 2 47.41 -30.71 -44.98
N LYS A 3 46.53 -31.52 -45.59
CA LYS A 3 45.07 -31.52 -45.33
C LYS A 3 44.73 -31.55 -43.83
N ARG A 4 45.53 -32.26 -43.02
CA ARG A 4 45.38 -32.33 -41.56
C ARG A 4 45.61 -30.98 -40.85
N LYS A 5 46.59 -30.19 -41.30
CA LYS A 5 46.89 -28.87 -40.72
C LYS A 5 45.77 -27.85 -41.04
N MET A 6 45.16 -27.96 -42.22
CA MET A 6 44.05 -27.10 -42.62
C MET A 6 42.78 -27.36 -41.78
N VAL A 7 42.46 -28.63 -41.52
CA VAL A 7 41.32 -29.02 -40.68
C VAL A 7 41.51 -28.54 -39.23
N LEU A 8 42.72 -28.65 -38.67
CA LEU A 8 43.01 -28.18 -37.32
C LEU A 8 42.87 -26.66 -37.19
N VAL A 9 43.31 -25.89 -38.19
CA VAL A 9 43.15 -24.43 -38.19
C VAL A 9 41.67 -24.03 -38.30
N CYS A 10 40.88 -24.69 -39.15
CA CYS A 10 39.44 -24.44 -39.23
C CYS A 10 38.73 -24.75 -37.90
N LEU A 11 39.06 -25.87 -37.24
CA LEU A 11 38.47 -26.21 -35.94
C LEU A 11 38.85 -25.19 -34.85
N ALA A 12 40.10 -24.72 -34.82
CA ALA A 12 40.55 -23.70 -33.88
C ALA A 12 39.82 -22.35 -34.10
N LEU A 13 39.64 -21.94 -35.35
CA LEU A 13 38.88 -20.73 -35.69
C LEU A 13 37.41 -20.85 -35.30
N CYS A 14 36.76 -21.98 -35.60
CA CYS A 14 35.39 -22.24 -35.17
C CYS A 14 35.24 -22.21 -33.64
N PHE A 15 36.18 -22.83 -32.91
CA PHE A 15 36.13 -22.84 -31.44
C PHE A 15 36.34 -21.45 -30.85
N SER A 16 37.27 -20.66 -31.39
CA SER A 16 37.50 -19.28 -30.96
C SER A 16 36.27 -18.39 -31.17
N TRP A 17 35.53 -18.61 -32.27
CA TRP A 17 34.30 -17.88 -32.56
C TRP A 17 33.17 -18.23 -31.59
N ILE A 18 33.01 -19.51 -31.25
CA ILE A 18 32.02 -19.96 -30.27
C ILE A 18 32.31 -19.36 -28.89
N VAL A 19 33.56 -19.35 -28.46
CA VAL A 19 33.97 -18.76 -27.17
C VAL A 19 33.65 -17.26 -27.14
N LEU A 20 33.94 -16.55 -28.24
CA LEU A 20 33.62 -15.12 -28.36
C LEU A 20 32.11 -14.86 -28.26
N LEU A 21 31.28 -15.65 -28.96
CA LEU A 21 29.83 -15.51 -28.92
C LEU A 21 29.26 -15.79 -27.52
N VAL A 22 29.78 -16.79 -26.81
CA VAL A 22 29.36 -17.09 -25.43
C VAL A 22 29.75 -15.95 -24.48
N ALA A 23 30.94 -15.37 -24.64
CA ALA A 23 31.38 -14.24 -23.84
C ALA A 23 30.49 -13.01 -24.06
N LEU A 24 30.17 -12.69 -25.32
CA LEU A 24 29.27 -11.58 -25.67
C LEU A 24 27.85 -11.81 -25.13
N PHE A 25 27.34 -13.03 -25.19
CA PHE A 25 26.04 -13.37 -24.64
C PHE A 25 26.00 -13.21 -23.11
N LYS A 26 27.04 -13.68 -22.40
CA LYS A 26 27.16 -13.48 -20.95
C LYS A 26 27.25 -12.00 -20.59
N LEU A 27 28.04 -11.22 -21.33
CA LEU A 27 28.17 -9.77 -21.11
C LEU A 27 26.82 -9.06 -21.29
N LYS A 28 26.06 -9.39 -22.34
CA LYS A 28 24.73 -8.82 -22.59
C LYS A 28 23.76 -9.11 -21.43
N ASN A 29 23.77 -10.32 -20.90
CA ASN A 29 22.90 -10.68 -19.78
C ASN A 29 23.33 -9.98 -18.48
N TYR A 30 24.64 -9.80 -18.28
CA TYR A 30 25.17 -9.10 -17.12
C TYR A 30 24.79 -7.61 -17.13
N VAL A 31 24.92 -6.95 -18.30
CA VAL A 31 24.50 -5.55 -18.49
C VAL A 31 23.00 -5.40 -18.22
N LYS A 32 22.16 -6.29 -18.76
CA LYS A 32 20.71 -6.24 -18.52
C LYS A 32 20.35 -6.41 -17.05
N SER A 33 21.07 -7.28 -16.32
CA SER A 33 20.88 -7.45 -14.88
C SER A 33 21.27 -6.20 -14.10
N ALA A 34 22.39 -5.57 -14.47
CA ALA A 34 22.85 -4.34 -13.83
C ALA A 34 21.91 -3.15 -14.08
N GLU A 35 21.35 -3.03 -15.30
CA GLU A 35 20.34 -2.01 -15.61
C GLU A 35 19.09 -2.17 -14.75
N GLN A 36 18.62 -3.41 -14.52
CA GLN A 36 17.49 -3.68 -13.65
C GLN A 36 17.78 -3.37 -12.18
N GLU A 37 18.99 -3.64 -11.70
CA GLU A 37 19.40 -3.27 -10.34
C GLU A 37 19.50 -1.75 -10.17
N ILE A 38 20.01 -1.03 -11.16
CA ILE A 38 20.07 0.44 -11.15
C ILE A 38 18.66 1.04 -11.14
N GLU A 39 17.75 0.56 -11.99
CA GLU A 39 16.36 1.01 -12.03
C GLU A 39 15.64 0.76 -10.69
N MET A 40 15.91 -0.39 -10.04
CA MET A 40 15.39 -0.69 -8.71
C MET A 40 15.94 0.26 -7.64
N LEU A 41 17.23 0.59 -7.70
CA LEU A 41 17.89 1.49 -6.76
C LEU A 41 17.43 2.95 -6.92
N ASP A 42 17.23 3.43 -8.16
CA ASP A 42 16.72 4.77 -8.46
C ASP A 42 15.27 4.96 -7.96
N ARG A 43 14.43 3.94 -8.15
CA ARG A 43 13.08 3.90 -7.55
C ARG A 43 13.13 3.96 -6.02
N LYS A 44 14.01 3.18 -5.39
CA LYS A 44 14.20 3.22 -3.92
C LYS A 44 14.67 4.59 -3.43
N ALA A 45 15.58 5.24 -4.15
CA ALA A 45 16.07 6.58 -3.81
C ALA A 45 14.94 7.63 -3.89
N THR A 46 14.10 7.57 -4.94
CA THR A 46 12.91 8.42 -5.09
C THR A 46 11.90 8.23 -3.95
N ILE A 47 11.72 7.00 -3.49
CA ILE A 47 10.83 6.69 -2.35
C ILE A 47 11.41 7.26 -1.05
N ILE A 48 12.71 7.11 -0.82
CA ILE A 48 13.39 7.66 0.35
C ILE A 48 13.26 9.19 0.36
N GLU A 49 13.39 9.86 -0.79
CA GLU A 49 13.15 11.29 -0.91
C GLU A 49 11.71 11.66 -0.51
N LYS A 50 10.70 10.95 -1.02
CA LYS A 50 9.29 11.18 -0.66
C LYS A 50 8.96 10.88 0.82
N VAL A 51 9.66 9.94 1.46
CA VAL A 51 9.48 9.60 2.89
C VAL A 51 10.20 10.61 3.81
N ILE A 52 11.34 11.16 3.37
CA ILE A 52 12.15 12.09 4.18
C ILE A 52 11.66 13.55 4.07
N PHE A 53 11.00 13.94 2.97
CA PHE A 53 10.54 15.32 2.75
C PHE A 53 9.01 15.45 2.87
N PRO A 54 8.46 15.65 4.10
CA PRO A 54 7.02 15.79 4.35
C PRO A 54 6.36 16.99 3.65
N GLU A 55 7.14 17.92 3.10
CA GLU A 55 6.66 19.08 2.32
C GLU A 55 6.01 18.68 0.97
N THR A 56 6.22 17.44 0.51
CA THR A 56 5.61 16.90 -0.72
C THR A 56 4.47 15.92 -0.48
N MET A 57 4.16 15.61 0.79
CA MET A 57 3.03 14.74 1.10
C MET A 57 1.70 15.46 0.82
N PRO A 58 0.71 14.77 0.23
CA PRO A 58 -0.63 15.31 0.14
C PRO A 58 -1.12 15.67 1.55
N ILE A 59 -1.74 16.85 1.68
CA ILE A 59 -2.39 17.23 2.94
C ILE A 59 -3.66 16.39 3.07
N PRO A 60 -3.92 15.77 4.25
CA PRO A 60 -5.15 15.04 4.53
C PRO A 60 -6.36 15.81 4.04
N SER A 61 -7.24 15.12 3.31
CA SER A 61 -8.45 15.76 2.87
C SER A 61 -9.27 16.09 4.12
N ALA A 62 -9.54 17.38 4.34
CA ALA A 62 -10.40 17.86 5.43
C ALA A 62 -11.86 17.35 5.35
N THR A 63 -12.15 16.41 4.44
CA THR A 63 -13.48 15.88 4.14
C THR A 63 -13.65 14.39 4.41
N ASN A 64 -12.74 13.76 5.18
CA ASN A 64 -12.95 12.38 5.65
C ASN A 64 -14.28 12.29 6.44
N PRO A 65 -15.30 11.55 5.94
CA PRO A 65 -16.60 11.46 6.60
C PRO A 65 -16.52 10.82 7.98
N LEU A 66 -15.51 9.98 8.24
CA LEU A 66 -15.35 9.30 9.54
C LEU A 66 -14.97 10.25 10.68
N GLU A 67 -14.30 11.37 10.39
CA GLU A 67 -14.01 12.41 11.40
C GLU A 67 -15.29 13.15 11.81
N ARG A 68 -16.14 13.51 10.83
CA ARG A 68 -17.44 14.13 11.12
C ARG A 68 -18.35 13.21 11.93
N ILE A 69 -18.31 11.90 11.65
CA ILE A 69 -19.02 10.90 12.46
C ILE A 69 -18.47 10.91 13.88
N TYR A 70 -17.15 10.88 14.05
CA TYR A 70 -16.50 10.82 15.36
C TYR A 70 -16.84 12.00 16.27
N ASP A 71 -16.84 13.22 15.73
CA ASP A 71 -17.19 14.43 16.49
C ASP A 71 -18.63 14.41 17.02
N ARG A 72 -19.51 13.64 16.36
CA ARG A 72 -20.92 13.49 16.75
C ARG A 72 -21.15 12.33 17.72
N LEU A 73 -20.24 11.36 17.78
CA LEU A 73 -20.34 10.22 18.68
C LEU A 73 -20.00 10.63 20.12
N LYS A 74 -20.71 10.03 21.08
CA LYS A 74 -20.49 10.27 22.52
C LYS A 74 -20.41 8.96 23.27
N LEU A 75 -19.61 8.94 24.34
CA LEU A 75 -19.61 7.84 25.29
C LEU A 75 -21.00 7.70 25.94
N GLY A 76 -21.45 6.46 26.13
CA GLY A 76 -22.79 6.14 26.63
C GLY A 76 -23.92 6.33 25.61
N MET A 77 -23.60 6.64 24.34
CA MET A 77 -24.62 6.74 23.30
C MET A 77 -25.16 5.35 22.95
N GLU A 78 -26.49 5.23 22.91
CA GLU A 78 -27.17 4.02 22.44
C GLU A 78 -26.71 3.62 21.03
N ARG A 79 -26.55 2.31 20.81
CA ARG A 79 -26.14 1.72 19.54
C ARG A 79 -26.90 2.31 18.37
N GLU A 80 -28.23 2.29 18.41
CA GLU A 80 -29.08 2.72 17.30
C GLU A 80 -28.84 4.18 16.90
N LYS A 81 -28.63 5.07 17.87
CA LYS A 81 -28.27 6.48 17.61
C LYS A 81 -26.89 6.61 16.99
N ALA A 82 -25.92 5.83 17.47
CA ALA A 82 -24.59 5.80 16.87
C ALA A 82 -24.61 5.27 15.44
N LEU A 83 -25.39 4.22 15.13
CA LEU A 83 -25.51 3.70 13.76
C LEU A 83 -26.22 4.70 12.85
N ALA A 84 -27.23 5.42 13.34
CA ALA A 84 -27.96 6.41 12.56
C ALA A 84 -27.04 7.57 12.11
N ILE A 85 -26.14 8.04 12.98
CA ILE A 85 -25.14 9.06 12.63
C ILE A 85 -24.22 8.54 11.51
N VAL A 86 -23.80 7.28 11.60
CA VAL A 86 -22.94 6.66 10.57
C VAL A 86 -23.67 6.56 9.24
N GLU A 87 -24.93 6.11 9.24
CA GLU A 87 -25.73 5.96 8.00
C GLU A 87 -26.01 7.30 7.32
N GLU A 88 -26.18 8.38 8.09
CA GLU A 88 -26.38 9.73 7.55
C GLU A 88 -25.15 10.25 6.80
N GLU A 89 -23.96 10.06 7.36
CA GLU A 89 -22.70 10.57 6.80
C GLU A 89 -22.07 9.61 5.78
N TYR A 90 -22.34 8.31 5.91
CA TYR A 90 -21.73 7.26 5.12
C TYR A 90 -22.73 6.10 4.87
N PRO A 91 -23.62 6.24 3.87
CA PRO A 91 -24.72 5.30 3.64
C PRO A 91 -24.21 3.89 3.33
N LEU A 92 -24.72 2.89 4.08
CA LEU A 92 -24.33 1.48 3.97
C LEU A 92 -24.54 0.87 2.57
N GLN A 93 -25.49 1.41 1.79
CA GLN A 93 -25.92 0.82 0.52
C GLN A 93 -24.83 0.79 -0.56
N ASN A 94 -23.81 1.65 -0.48
CA ASN A 94 -22.77 1.75 -1.50
C ASN A 94 -21.48 1.00 -1.14
N ASN A 95 -21.32 0.46 0.07
CA ASN A 95 -19.98 0.12 0.60
C ASN A 95 -19.93 -1.14 1.48
N LYS A 96 -20.41 -2.28 0.97
CA LYS A 96 -20.41 -3.58 1.71
C LYS A 96 -19.01 -4.08 2.13
N ASN A 97 -17.94 -3.61 1.50
CA ASN A 97 -16.56 -4.02 1.81
C ASN A 97 -15.90 -3.20 2.93
N HIS A 98 -16.59 -2.17 3.43
CA HIS A 98 -15.98 -1.14 4.26
C HIS A 98 -16.39 -1.21 5.73
N TYR A 99 -17.08 -2.26 6.18
CA TYR A 99 -17.36 -2.47 7.58
C TYR A 99 -17.30 -3.94 8.03
N SER A 100 -16.93 -4.18 9.29
CA SER A 100 -16.98 -5.51 9.92
C SER A 100 -17.60 -5.44 11.31
N TRP A 101 -18.41 -6.45 11.64
CA TRP A 101 -19.03 -6.63 12.95
C TRP A 101 -18.42 -7.85 13.64
N GLU A 102 -17.78 -7.64 14.78
CA GLU A 102 -17.09 -8.69 15.52
C GLU A 102 -17.43 -8.62 17.00
N ARG A 103 -17.49 -9.79 17.65
CA ARG A 103 -17.57 -9.87 19.11
C ARG A 103 -16.15 -10.09 19.65
N ASN A 104 -15.67 -9.22 20.52
CA ASN A 104 -14.34 -9.39 21.10
C ASN A 104 -14.34 -10.44 22.23
N ALA A 105 -13.16 -10.80 22.75
CA ALA A 105 -13.01 -11.79 23.82
C ALA A 105 -13.71 -11.37 25.14
N GLY A 106 -13.92 -10.08 25.38
CA GLY A 106 -14.71 -9.55 26.51
C GLY A 106 -16.23 -9.70 26.30
N GLY A 107 -16.65 -10.09 25.09
CA GLY A 107 -18.05 -10.22 24.71
C GLY A 107 -18.73 -8.90 24.36
N GLU A 108 -17.94 -7.85 24.12
CA GLU A 108 -18.37 -6.55 23.60
C GLU A 108 -18.53 -6.63 22.08
N TYR A 109 -19.33 -5.73 21.52
CA TYR A 109 -19.55 -5.63 20.09
C TYR A 109 -18.65 -4.55 19.50
N VAL A 110 -17.82 -4.94 18.54
CA VAL A 110 -16.89 -4.04 17.85
C VAL A 110 -17.37 -3.86 16.42
N TRP A 111 -17.54 -2.60 16.04
CA TRP A 111 -17.90 -2.21 14.69
C TRP A 111 -16.76 -1.40 14.09
N ARG A 112 -16.21 -1.89 12.98
CA ARG A 112 -15.09 -1.25 12.29
C ARG A 112 -15.54 -0.76 10.95
N TRP A 113 -15.08 0.43 10.58
CA TRP A 113 -15.37 1.10 9.32
C TRP A 113 -14.06 1.52 8.68
N LYS A 114 -13.95 1.35 7.37
CA LYS A 114 -12.81 1.79 6.54
C LYS A 114 -13.33 2.73 5.47
N TRP A 115 -12.84 3.95 5.45
CA TRP A 115 -13.04 4.87 4.32
C TRP A 115 -11.78 4.88 3.47
N GLU A 116 -11.93 4.92 2.15
CA GLU A 116 -10.82 4.98 1.20
C GLU A 116 -11.18 5.92 0.06
N LYS A 117 -10.19 6.68 -0.40
CA LYS A 117 -10.29 7.57 -1.55
C LYS A 117 -8.98 7.51 -2.32
N GLU A 118 -9.08 7.13 -3.59
CA GLU A 118 -7.96 7.23 -4.52
C GLU A 118 -7.72 8.72 -4.82
N ILE A 119 -6.49 9.19 -4.55
CA ILE A 119 -6.07 10.58 -4.77
C ILE A 119 -5.35 10.70 -6.12
N ASP A 120 -4.52 9.71 -6.44
CA ASP A 120 -3.79 9.58 -7.69
C ASP A 120 -3.58 8.08 -7.98
N GLN A 121 -3.11 7.72 -9.18
CA GLN A 121 -2.91 6.33 -9.64
C GLN A 121 -2.08 5.48 -8.66
N ASP A 122 -1.21 6.12 -7.87
CA ASP A 122 -0.30 5.47 -6.93
C ASP A 122 -0.60 5.78 -5.45
N ILE A 123 -1.62 6.57 -5.11
CA ILE A 123 -1.87 7.06 -3.74
C ILE A 123 -3.33 6.88 -3.33
N THR A 124 -3.55 6.12 -2.27
CA THR A 124 -4.84 5.95 -1.61
C THR A 124 -4.81 6.60 -0.23
N GLU A 125 -5.73 7.52 0.02
CA GLU A 125 -6.02 8.02 1.35
C GLU A 125 -7.04 7.08 2.02
N SER A 126 -6.78 6.68 3.26
CA SER A 126 -7.68 5.81 4.01
C SER A 126 -7.86 6.25 5.46
N ALA A 127 -9.03 6.01 6.03
CA ALA A 127 -9.29 6.26 7.44
C ALA A 127 -10.06 5.11 8.05
N LYS A 128 -9.94 4.91 9.37
CA LYS A 128 -10.64 3.83 10.07
C LYS A 128 -11.35 4.35 11.32
N LEU A 129 -12.63 4.05 11.44
CA LEU A 129 -13.42 4.31 12.63
C LEU A 129 -13.75 2.98 13.31
N THR A 130 -13.47 2.88 14.60
CA THR A 130 -13.85 1.75 15.44
C THR A 130 -14.78 2.22 16.53
N ILE A 131 -15.95 1.61 16.61
CA ILE A 131 -16.93 1.84 17.67
C ILE A 131 -17.10 0.54 18.44
N THR A 132 -16.95 0.59 19.76
CA THR A 132 -17.13 -0.54 20.66
C THR A 132 -18.33 -0.28 21.54
N PHE A 133 -19.24 -1.25 21.59
CA PHE A 133 -20.46 -1.21 22.37
C PHE A 133 -20.44 -2.25 23.49
N THR A 134 -21.06 -1.92 24.62
CA THR A 134 -21.37 -2.91 25.66
C THR A 134 -22.32 -3.99 25.14
N ARG A 135 -22.52 -5.04 25.93
CA ARG A 135 -23.58 -6.03 25.69
C ARG A 135 -24.99 -5.43 25.72
N GLU A 136 -25.17 -4.40 26.53
CA GLU A 136 -26.44 -3.67 26.71
C GLU A 136 -26.70 -2.70 25.54
N GLY A 137 -25.65 -2.32 24.81
CA GLY A 137 -25.76 -1.57 23.55
C GLY A 137 -25.20 -0.15 23.59
N ASP A 138 -24.46 0.26 24.61
CA ASP A 138 -23.94 1.64 24.72
C ASP A 138 -22.51 1.78 24.17
N CYS A 139 -22.17 2.86 23.43
CA CYS A 139 -20.78 3.12 22.99
C CYS A 139 -19.91 3.33 24.24
N ILE A 140 -18.89 2.50 24.40
CA ILE A 140 -17.87 2.61 25.46
C ILE A 140 -16.54 3.11 24.94
N MET A 141 -16.31 2.97 23.63
CA MET A 141 -15.12 3.51 22.99
C MET A 141 -15.42 3.79 21.52
N CYS A 142 -15.23 5.03 21.14
CA CYS A 142 -15.34 5.49 19.78
C CYS A 142 -13.91 6.01 19.43
N LYS A 143 -13.26 5.48 18.37
CA LYS A 143 -11.87 5.82 18.01
C LYS A 143 -11.70 5.92 16.49
N VAL A 144 -11.15 7.03 16.01
CA VAL A 144 -10.70 7.19 14.63
C VAL A 144 -9.19 7.07 14.55
N ALA A 145 -8.71 6.28 13.59
CA ALA A 145 -7.37 6.40 13.06
C ALA A 145 -7.46 7.26 11.79
N ASN A 146 -6.89 8.47 11.88
CA ASN A 146 -7.00 9.53 10.87
C ASN A 146 -6.25 9.18 9.58
N ALA A 147 -6.44 10.01 8.54
CA ALA A 147 -5.95 9.83 7.17
C ALA A 147 -4.55 9.20 7.09
N VAL A 148 -4.54 7.97 6.62
CA VAL A 148 -3.37 7.15 6.32
C VAL A 148 -3.22 7.12 4.81
N TYR A 149 -2.06 7.52 4.32
CA TYR A 149 -1.71 7.35 2.91
C TYR A 149 -1.08 5.97 2.70
N GLU A 150 -1.68 5.21 1.79
CA GLU A 150 -1.18 3.94 1.28
C GLU A 150 -0.72 4.15 -0.17
N TYR A 151 0.48 3.68 -0.52
CA TYR A 151 1.04 3.82 -1.86
C TYR A 151 0.98 2.49 -2.62
N ALA A 152 0.60 2.51 -3.91
CA ALA A 152 0.28 1.30 -4.68
C ALA A 152 1.45 0.30 -4.81
N ASN A 153 2.69 0.77 -4.72
CA ASN A 153 3.87 -0.04 -5.05
C ASN A 153 4.76 -0.41 -3.85
N ASP A 154 4.47 0.07 -2.64
CA ASP A 154 5.16 -0.34 -1.42
C ASP A 154 4.23 -0.10 -0.21
N ALA A 155 4.14 -1.09 0.69
CA ALA A 155 3.32 -1.10 1.91
C ALA A 155 3.76 -0.08 2.99
N VAL A 156 4.15 1.13 2.58
CA VAL A 156 4.56 2.22 3.45
C VAL A 156 3.30 2.99 3.86
N THR A 157 2.86 2.69 5.07
CA THR A 157 1.76 3.38 5.76
C THR A 157 2.31 4.64 6.42
N VAL A 158 2.08 5.82 5.84
CA VAL A 158 2.40 7.09 6.53
C VAL A 158 1.19 7.51 7.35
N ARG A 159 1.35 7.53 8.68
CA ARG A 159 0.31 7.99 9.62
C ARG A 159 0.60 9.43 10.00
N GLN A 160 -0.24 10.36 9.57
CA GLN A 160 -0.26 11.70 10.15
C GLN A 160 -1.42 11.79 11.14
N GLY A 161 -1.10 12.04 12.41
CA GLY A 161 -2.11 12.41 13.39
C GLY A 161 -2.50 13.87 13.17
N LEU A 162 -3.69 14.11 12.63
CA LEU A 162 -4.35 15.40 12.82
C LEU A 162 -4.86 15.50 14.26
N ARG A 163 -4.67 16.68 14.85
CA ARG A 163 -4.92 17.02 16.25
C ARG A 163 -6.33 16.68 16.72
#